data_AF-A0A954SEG9-F1
#
_entry.id   AF-A0A954SEG9-F1
#
_cell.length_a   1.000
_cell.length_b   1.000
_cell.length_c   1.000
_cell.angle_alpha   90.00
_cell.angle_beta   90.00
_cell.angle_gamma   90.00
#
_symmetry.space_group_name_H-M   'P 1'
#
loop_
_entity.id
_entity.type
_entity.pdbx_description
1 polymer ?
#
loop_
_entity_poly.entity_id
_entity_poly.type
_entity_poly.pdbx_seq_one_letter_code
_entity_poly.pdbx_strand_id
1 'polypeptide(L)'
;MTPTQLLFQDWGQPAILRETVPYYDPDTGQMEESESESNIVVISGQQTHQPLAATAAMANQITHSFLVQSDELPAALHLQNTQLVLMDHTFAILETTSSPITTLTVLQCADITCSTSS
;
A
#
# COMPACT_ATOMS: atom_id res chain seq x y z
N MET A 1 27.18 -5.12 2.52
CA MET A 1 25.85 -5.24 3.13
C MET A 1 25.60 -3.98 3.94
N THR A 2 24.59 -3.20 3.58
CA THR A 2 24.26 -1.97 4.32
C THR A 2 23.46 -2.31 5.58
N PRO A 3 23.45 -1.43 6.60
CA PRO A 3 22.61 -1.63 7.79
C PRO A 3 21.12 -1.77 7.45
N THR A 4 20.65 -1.08 6.39
CA THR A 4 19.28 -1.19 5.87
C THR A 4 19.00 -2.58 5.30
N GLN A 5 19.93 -3.18 4.55
CA GLN A 5 19.75 -4.53 4.02
C GLN A 5 19.60 -5.59 5.13
N LEU A 6 20.37 -5.46 6.22
CA LEU A 6 20.25 -6.37 7.37
C LEU A 6 18.91 -6.23 8.07
N LEU A 7 18.42 -5.00 8.24
CA LEU A 7 17.12 -4.72 8.84
C LEU A 7 15.97 -5.37 8.06
N PHE A 8 15.96 -5.28 6.73
CA PHE A 8 14.95 -5.92 5.88
C PHE A 8 15.11 -7.45 5.81
N GLN A 9 16.31 -8.00 5.99
CA GLN A 9 16.46 -9.45 6.08
C GLN A 9 15.94 -10.02 7.39
N ASP A 10 16.16 -9.32 8.49
CA ASP A 10 15.79 -9.81 9.82
C ASP A 10 14.29 -9.56 10.13
N TRP A 11 13.70 -8.46 9.62
CA TRP A 11 12.35 -8.00 9.98
C TRP A 11 11.41 -7.84 8.79
N GLY A 12 11.92 -7.97 7.56
CA GLY A 12 11.13 -7.79 6.36
C GLY A 12 10.21 -8.97 6.08
N GLN A 13 9.05 -8.65 5.53
CA GLN A 13 8.04 -9.58 5.10
C GLN A 13 7.76 -9.37 3.62
N PRO A 14 7.63 -10.44 2.82
CA PRO A 14 7.28 -10.30 1.42
C PRO A 14 5.86 -9.76 1.28
N ALA A 15 5.68 -8.76 0.44
CA ALA A 15 4.38 -8.21 0.07
C ALA A 15 4.30 -8.01 -1.44
N ILE A 16 3.09 -7.83 -1.94
CA ILE A 16 2.82 -7.55 -3.35
C ILE A 16 2.19 -6.17 -3.43
N LEU A 17 2.81 -5.28 -4.20
CA LEU A 17 2.14 -4.08 -4.68
C LEU A 17 1.34 -4.46 -5.91
N ARG A 18 0.02 -4.27 -5.85
CA ARG A 18 -0.89 -4.44 -6.96
C ARG A 18 -1.39 -3.07 -7.40
N GLU A 19 -1.10 -2.70 -8.64
CA GLU A 19 -1.65 -1.50 -9.28
C GLU A 19 -2.72 -1.92 -10.29
N THR A 20 -3.92 -1.34 -10.16
CA THR A 20 -5.04 -1.60 -11.08
C THR A 20 -5.31 -0.33 -11.90
N VAL A 21 -4.97 -0.36 -13.19
CA VAL A 21 -5.18 0.79 -14.09
C VAL A 21 -6.35 0.49 -15.02
N PRO A 22 -7.44 1.29 -14.95
CA PRO A 22 -8.51 1.15 -15.92
C PRO A 22 -8.07 1.66 -17.29
N TYR A 23 -8.34 0.91 -18.34
CA TYR A 23 -8.12 1.33 -19.72
C TYR A 23 -9.35 1.04 -20.58
N TYR A 24 -9.49 1.82 -21.66
CA TYR A 24 -10.53 1.57 -22.65
C TYR A 24 -9.99 0.63 -23.71
N ASP A 25 -10.64 -0.51 -23.88
CA ASP A 25 -10.35 -1.44 -24.97
C ASP A 25 -11.15 -1.03 -26.22
N PRO A 26 -10.49 -0.55 -27.29
CA PRO A 26 -11.19 -0.15 -28.51
C PRO A 26 -11.79 -1.32 -29.30
N ASP A 27 -11.35 -2.55 -29.08
CA ASP A 27 -11.84 -3.73 -29.81
C ASP A 27 -13.16 -4.24 -29.22
N THR A 28 -13.29 -4.25 -27.89
CA THR A 28 -14.53 -4.62 -27.18
C THR A 28 -15.45 -3.43 -26.90
N GLY A 29 -14.91 -2.20 -26.94
CA GLY A 29 -15.61 -0.97 -26.61
C GLY A 29 -15.94 -0.83 -25.13
N GLN A 30 -15.28 -1.60 -24.26
CA GLN A 30 -15.53 -1.66 -22.82
C GLN A 30 -14.37 -1.05 -22.02
N MET A 31 -14.66 -0.74 -20.75
CA MET A 31 -13.61 -0.42 -19.78
C MET A 31 -13.09 -1.73 -19.20
N GLU A 32 -11.80 -1.97 -19.34
CA GLU A 32 -11.09 -3.11 -18.77
C GLU A 32 -10.09 -2.63 -17.70
N GLU A 33 -9.62 -3.56 -16.89
CA GLU A 33 -8.65 -3.30 -15.82
C GLU A 33 -7.36 -4.04 -16.13
N SER A 34 -6.24 -3.31 -16.19
CA SER A 34 -4.92 -3.89 -16.25
C SER A 34 -4.36 -3.97 -14.84
N GLU A 35 -4.00 -5.17 -14.40
CA GLU A 35 -3.32 -5.38 -13.12
C GLU A 35 -1.82 -5.52 -13.33
N SER A 36 -1.05 -4.77 -12.56
CA SER A 36 0.40 -4.87 -12.49
C SER A 36 0.80 -5.24 -11.07
N GLU A 37 1.55 -6.33 -10.91
CA GLU A 37 2.01 -6.81 -9.61
C GLU A 37 3.53 -6.68 -9.48
N SER A 38 3.98 -6.18 -8.35
CA SER A 38 5.40 -6.03 -8.00
C SER A 38 5.66 -6.62 -6.62
N ASN A 39 6.60 -7.56 -6.54
CA ASN A 39 7.03 -8.13 -5.26
C ASN A 39 7.96 -7.15 -4.56
N ILE A 40 7.66 -6.82 -3.31
CA ILE A 40 8.46 -5.93 -2.48
C ILE A 40 8.67 -6.55 -1.10
N VAL A 41 9.62 -6.02 -0.33
CA VAL A 41 9.79 -6.38 1.07
C VAL A 41 9.36 -5.21 1.94
N VAL A 42 8.50 -5.48 2.91
CA VAL A 42 7.97 -4.46 3.82
C VAL A 42 8.29 -4.80 5.26
N ILE A 43 8.48 -3.78 6.09
CA ILE A 43 8.55 -3.94 7.54
C ILE A 43 7.30 -3.31 8.13
N SER A 44 6.51 -4.13 8.81
CA SER A 44 5.29 -3.71 9.48
C SER A 44 5.61 -2.79 10.66
N GLY A 45 5.04 -1.59 10.63
CA GLY A 45 5.15 -0.58 11.67
C GLY A 45 3.96 -0.58 12.62
N GLN A 46 3.77 0.55 13.33
CA GLN A 46 2.68 0.68 14.29
C GLN A 46 1.31 0.82 13.61
N GLN A 47 0.29 0.30 14.28
CA GLN A 47 -1.11 0.57 13.97
C GLN A 47 -1.54 1.85 14.68
N THR A 48 -2.14 2.77 13.93
CA THR A 48 -2.66 4.02 14.44
C THR A 48 -4.17 4.07 14.29
N HIS A 49 -4.87 4.41 15.36
CA HIS A 49 -6.31 4.64 15.33
C HIS A 49 -6.55 6.12 15.11
N GLN A 50 -7.09 6.47 13.95
CA GLN A 50 -7.44 7.86 13.64
C GLN A 50 -8.97 8.01 13.67
N PRO A 51 -9.52 8.85 14.56
CA PRO A 51 -10.93 9.15 14.54
C PRO A 51 -11.24 10.01 13.31
N LEU A 52 -12.01 9.46 12.37
CA LEU A 52 -12.51 10.20 11.23
C LEU A 52 -13.83 10.88 11.63
N ALA A 53 -13.87 12.21 11.58
CA ALA A 53 -15.10 12.96 11.77
C ALA A 53 -15.98 12.80 10.53
N ALA A 54 -16.90 11.82 10.55
CA ALA A 54 -17.95 11.73 9.54
C ALA A 54 -19.23 12.45 10.02
N THR A 55 -20.02 12.92 9.07
CA THR A 55 -21.18 13.81 9.28
C THR A 55 -22.31 13.21 10.13
N ALA A 56 -22.30 11.91 10.42
CA ALA A 56 -23.31 11.24 11.24
C ALA A 56 -22.75 10.25 12.29
N ALA A 57 -21.45 9.92 12.27
CA ALA A 57 -20.82 9.00 13.21
C ALA A 57 -19.29 9.22 13.29
N MET A 58 -18.68 8.91 14.43
CA MET A 58 -17.21 8.79 14.49
C MET A 58 -16.82 7.44 13.91
N ALA A 59 -16.22 7.44 12.72
CA ALA A 59 -15.63 6.23 12.17
C ALA A 59 -14.20 6.11 12.69
N ASN A 60 -13.88 5.00 13.35
CA ASN A 60 -12.48 4.71 13.70
C ASN A 60 -11.83 4.06 12.49
N GLN A 61 -10.98 4.80 11.79
CA GLN A 61 -10.16 4.25 10.73
C GLN A 61 -8.86 3.72 11.36
N ILE A 62 -8.58 2.44 11.13
CA ILE A 62 -7.32 1.83 11.54
C ILE A 62 -6.36 1.99 10.37
N THR A 63 -5.26 2.70 10.61
CA THR A 63 -4.18 2.86 9.64
C THR A 63 -2.96 2.06 10.09
N HIS A 64 -2.24 1.53 9.11
CA HIS A 64 -1.06 0.70 9.26
C HIS A 64 0.09 1.40 8.56
N SER A 65 1.22 1.55 9.25
CA SER A 65 2.44 2.05 8.63
C SER A 65 3.31 0.89 8.17
N PHE A 66 3.83 0.94 6.95
CA PHE A 66 4.78 -0.02 6.41
C PHE A 66 6.03 0.72 5.93
N LEU A 67 7.20 0.19 6.28
CA LEU A 67 8.48 0.72 5.79
C LEU A 67 8.96 -0.12 4.61
N VAL A 68 9.33 0.54 3.51
CA VAL A 68 9.78 -0.10 2.27
C VAL A 68 11.03 0.58 1.75
N GLN A 69 11.82 -0.13 0.93
CA GLN A 69 12.96 0.49 0.27
C GLN A 69 12.46 1.28 -0.96
N SER A 70 12.94 2.52 -1.11
CA SER A 70 12.45 3.41 -2.16
C SER A 70 12.76 2.92 -3.58
N ASP A 71 13.78 2.09 -3.75
CA ASP A 71 14.19 1.47 -5.00
C ASP A 71 13.35 0.24 -5.39
N GLU A 72 12.63 -0.36 -4.44
CA GLU A 72 11.63 -1.41 -4.72
C GLU A 72 10.29 -0.83 -5.20
N LEU A 73 10.07 0.47 -5.03
CA LEU A 73 8.86 1.14 -5.49
C LEU A 73 8.98 1.54 -6.97
N PRO A 74 7.93 1.32 -7.78
CA PRO A 74 7.89 1.84 -9.15
C PRO A 74 7.98 3.38 -9.13
N ALA A 75 8.72 3.94 -10.09
CA ALA A 75 8.98 5.38 -10.15
C ALA A 75 7.71 6.26 -10.30
N ALA A 76 6.62 5.67 -10.78
CA ALA A 76 5.32 6.31 -10.98
C ALA A 76 4.22 5.58 -10.19
N LEU A 77 4.36 5.52 -8.87
CA LEU A 77 3.37 4.87 -8.00
C LEU A 77 2.09 5.72 -7.89
N HIS A 78 0.98 5.24 -8.46
CA HIS A 78 -0.31 5.92 -8.36
C HIS A 78 -1.06 5.45 -7.11
N LEU A 79 -0.96 6.23 -6.03
CA LEU A 79 -1.53 5.91 -4.72
C LEU A 79 -3.02 5.53 -4.75
N GLN A 80 -3.81 6.18 -5.61
CA GLN A 80 -5.26 5.95 -5.69
C GLN A 80 -5.63 4.56 -6.22
N ASN A 81 -4.74 3.94 -6.99
CA ASN A 81 -4.98 2.68 -7.70
C ASN A 81 -4.04 1.56 -7.25
N THR A 82 -3.20 1.83 -6.25
CA THR A 82 -2.21 0.88 -5.75
C THR A 82 -2.62 0.34 -4.39
N GLN A 83 -2.60 -0.99 -4.28
CA GLN A 83 -2.92 -1.73 -3.08
C GLN A 83 -1.69 -2.51 -2.63
N LEU A 84 -1.52 -2.65 -1.32
CA LEU A 84 -0.52 -3.50 -0.71
C LEU A 84 -1.18 -4.79 -0.25
N VAL A 85 -0.76 -5.93 -0.81
CA VAL A 85 -1.18 -7.26 -0.38
C VAL A 85 -0.08 -7.85 0.49
N LEU A 86 -0.38 -8.08 1.76
CA LEU A 86 0.54 -8.68 2.72
C LEU A 86 -0.15 -9.88 3.36
N MET A 87 0.39 -11.08 3.15
CA MET A 87 -0.24 -12.35 3.55
C MET A 87 -1.65 -12.47 2.95
N ASP A 88 -2.70 -12.53 3.78
CA ASP A 88 -4.11 -12.63 3.36
C ASP A 88 -4.86 -11.29 3.52
N HIS A 89 -4.14 -10.19 3.72
CA HIS A 89 -4.72 -8.86 3.92
C HIS A 89 -4.39 -7.92 2.76
N THR A 90 -5.37 -7.14 2.35
CA THR A 90 -5.23 -6.11 1.32
C THR A 90 -5.40 -4.74 1.96
N PHE A 91 -4.44 -3.86 1.74
CA PHE A 91 -4.43 -2.52 2.27
C PHE A 91 -4.43 -1.49 1.15
N ALA A 92 -5.28 -0.46 1.26
CA ALA A 92 -5.27 0.69 0.38
C ALA A 92 -4.17 1.66 0.84
N ILE A 93 -3.30 2.10 -0.07
CA ILE A 93 -2.26 3.07 0.25
C ILE A 93 -2.90 4.46 0.30
N LEU A 94 -2.84 5.12 1.46
CA LEU A 94 -3.39 6.45 1.67
C LEU A 94 -2.36 7.54 1.40
N GLU A 95 -1.14 7.34 1.91
CA GLU A 95 -0.07 8.33 1.86
C GLU A 95 1.29 7.63 1.79
N THR A 96 2.24 8.30 1.13
CA THR A 96 3.65 7.87 1.10
C THR A 96 4.56 8.99 1.53
N THR A 97 5.40 8.71 2.52
CA THR A 97 6.42 9.65 3.00
C THR A 97 7.80 9.09 2.70
N SER A 98 8.49 9.67 1.73
CA SER A 98 9.86 9.26 1.35
C SER A 98 10.90 10.09 2.08
N SER A 99 11.93 9.43 2.62
CA SER A 99 13.08 10.09 3.21
C SER A 99 14.13 10.40 2.14
N PRO A 100 14.53 11.68 1.97
CA PRO A 100 15.54 12.05 0.96
C PRO A 100 16.96 11.56 1.30
N ILE A 101 17.18 11.09 2.53
CA ILE A 101 18.52 10.74 3.05
C ILE A 101 18.73 9.22 3.08
N THR A 102 17.69 8.44 3.34
CA THR A 102 17.84 7.01 3.72
C THR A 102 17.32 6.02 2.69
N THR A 103 16.88 6.43 1.50
CA THR A 103 16.25 5.55 0.48
C THR A 103 15.16 4.64 1.06
N LEU A 104 14.42 5.17 2.04
CA LEU A 104 13.31 4.49 2.69
C LEU A 104 12.05 5.30 2.46
N THR A 105 10.96 4.60 2.22
CA THR A 105 9.63 5.17 2.08
C THR A 105 8.73 4.54 3.13
N VAL A 106 7.91 5.37 3.78
CA VAL A 106 6.85 4.92 4.67
C VAL A 106 5.55 4.96 3.89
N LEU A 107 4.86 3.82 3.80
CA LEU A 107 3.50 3.70 3.27
C LEU A 107 2.53 3.75 4.45
N GLN A 108 1.61 4.71 4.45
CA GLN A 108 0.44 4.65 5.34
C GLN A 108 -0.70 4.01 4.58
N CYS A 109 -1.23 2.92 5.11
CA CYS A 109 -2.29 2.16 4.48
C CYS A 109 -3.50 1.99 5.40
N ALA A 110 -4.68 1.81 4.83
CA ALA A 110 -5.87 1.39 5.56
C ALA A 110 -6.30 -0.01 5.09
N ASP A 111 -6.83 -0.81 6.02
CA ASP A 111 -7.33 -2.14 5.71
C ASP A 111 -8.55 -2.03 4.78
N ILE A 112 -8.48 -2.72 3.64
CA ILE A 112 -9.64 -2.95 2.77
C ILE A 112 -10.38 -4.15 3.34
N THR A 113 -10.93 -3.98 4.54
CA THR A 113 -11.93 -4.92 5.01
C THR A 113 -13.14 -4.72 4.12
N CYS A 114 -13.48 -5.75 3.34
CA CYS A 114 -14.73 -5.83 2.61
C CYS A 114 -15.83 -5.53 3.61
N SER A 115 -16.41 -4.33 3.51
CA SER A 115 -17.53 -3.91 4.34
C SER A 115 -18.75 -4.66 3.83
N THR A 116 -18.83 -5.95 4.15
CA THR A 116 -20.09 -6.68 4.11
C THR A 116 -20.97 -6.06 5.18
N SER A 117 -21.76 -5.09 4.74
CA SER A 117 -23.04 -4.70 5.30
C SER A 117 -23.70 -5.90 5.98
N SER A 118 -23.86 -5.82 7.29
CA SER A 118 -24.76 -6.67 8.07
C SER A 118 -26.02 -5.89 8.40
#